data_AF-A0A8T4CHH8-F1
#
_entry.id   AF-A0A8T4CHH8-F1
#
_cell.length_a   1.000
_cell.length_b   1.000
_cell.length_c   1.000
_cell.angle_alpha   90.00
_cell.angle_beta   90.00
_cell.angle_gamma   90.00
#
_symmetry.space_group_name_H-M   'P 1'
#
loop_
_entity.id
_entity.type
_entity.pdbx_description
1 polymer ?
#
loop_
_entity_poly.entity_id
_entity_poly.type
_entity_poly.pdbx_seq_one_letter_code
_entity_poly.pdbx_strand_id
1 'polypeptide(L)'
;MNNDVYAFALKNTLDEIQNICPDVSNTFIFKDGKILAKGETTNEKPANNTINAFDTITERADAIGGLEAVTIQGANGRVNIACMNDFYLTTVSSKKADENYVNTLTRVLIPTVIKLVEKIHPTSTDDETLTVEPEPVEDEVAEENEADNAEIDENEPVEEETATTEPTEEAETPEVDDEPLLPEPPVTQFIVENLGGLLVSSDTVRIDKTVIAEWNNLYGDKKINEVDVETLDGITTRCKFKPIKDEKHKGKGTIRMPEKIQLTLETKKGDLVMVKPVVE
;
A
#
# COMPACT_ATOMS: atom_id res chain seq x y z
N MET A 1 -13.34 -7.24 21.70
CA MET A 1 -12.53 -8.45 21.48
C MET A 1 -12.11 -9.01 22.83
N ASN A 2 -12.31 -10.30 23.10
CA ASN A 2 -11.77 -10.93 24.32
C ASN A 2 -10.26 -11.13 24.12
N ASN A 3 -9.46 -10.13 24.53
CA ASN A 3 -8.06 -9.99 24.15
C ASN A 3 -7.17 -11.19 24.52
N ASP A 4 -7.50 -11.92 25.60
CA ASP A 4 -6.62 -12.96 26.13
C ASP A 4 -6.52 -14.19 25.21
N VAL A 5 -7.64 -14.59 24.57
CA VAL A 5 -7.66 -15.75 23.65
C VAL A 5 -6.91 -15.42 22.36
N TYR A 6 -7.09 -14.21 21.83
CA TYR A 6 -6.36 -13.72 20.66
C TYR A 6 -4.87 -13.62 20.94
N ALA A 7 -4.49 -12.97 22.04
CA ALA A 7 -3.10 -12.81 22.45
C ALA A 7 -2.40 -14.16 22.61
N PHE A 8 -3.08 -15.14 23.24
CA PHE A 8 -2.54 -16.49 23.41
C PHE A 8 -2.34 -17.22 22.09
N ALA A 9 -3.35 -17.23 21.21
CA ALA A 9 -3.27 -17.89 19.91
C ALA A 9 -2.19 -17.27 19.01
N LEU A 10 -2.13 -15.94 18.96
CA LEU A 10 -1.11 -15.20 18.22
C LEU A 10 0.28 -15.48 18.78
N LYS A 11 0.47 -15.44 20.11
CA LYS A 11 1.75 -15.78 20.74
C LYS A 11 2.24 -17.16 20.30
N ASN A 12 1.41 -18.20 20.43
CA ASN A 12 1.81 -19.55 20.04
C ASN A 12 2.16 -19.64 18.55
N THR A 13 1.46 -18.87 17.71
CA THR A 13 1.76 -18.81 16.27
C THR A 13 3.09 -18.14 16.00
N LEU A 14 3.41 -17.06 16.73
CA LEU A 14 4.70 -16.37 16.65
C LEU A 14 5.85 -17.27 17.10
N ASP A 15 5.67 -18.02 18.18
CA ASP A 15 6.65 -18.99 18.67
C ASP A 15 6.89 -20.11 17.63
N GLU A 16 5.82 -20.62 17.00
CA GLU A 16 5.94 -21.64 15.96
C GLU A 16 6.66 -21.11 14.70
N ILE A 17 6.41 -19.86 14.32
CA ILE A 17 7.15 -19.20 13.22
C ILE A 17 8.65 -19.14 13.54
N GLN A 18 9.03 -18.84 14.78
CA GLN A 18 10.44 -18.80 15.19
C GLN A 18 11.07 -20.19 15.22
N ASN A 19 10.31 -21.22 15.60
CA ASN A 19 10.77 -22.61 15.55
C ASN A 19 11.03 -23.08 14.11
N ILE A 20 10.14 -22.74 13.18
CA ILE A 20 10.27 -23.09 11.76
C ILE A 20 11.37 -22.26 11.08
N CYS A 21 11.49 -20.99 11.45
CA CYS A 21 12.46 -20.04 10.90
C CYS A 21 13.43 -19.55 11.99
N PRO A 22 14.45 -20.34 12.36
CA PRO A 22 15.35 -20.00 13.47
C PRO A 22 16.21 -18.75 13.23
N ASP A 23 16.31 -18.28 11.98
CA ASP A 23 16.95 -17.01 11.63
C ASP A 23 16.07 -15.79 11.97
N VAL A 24 14.82 -15.98 12.40
CA VAL A 24 13.93 -14.93 12.91
C VAL A 24 14.11 -14.77 14.42
N SER A 25 14.90 -13.76 14.79
CA SER A 25 15.32 -13.49 16.17
C SER A 25 14.25 -12.87 17.06
N ASN A 26 13.35 -12.04 16.52
CA ASN A 26 12.29 -11.39 17.28
C ASN A 26 11.03 -11.31 16.40
N THR A 27 9.88 -11.55 17.02
CA THR A 27 8.57 -11.39 16.40
C THR A 27 7.59 -10.76 17.38
N PHE A 28 6.74 -9.85 16.91
CA PHE A 28 5.64 -9.33 17.71
C PHE A 28 4.56 -8.74 16.83
N ILE A 29 3.33 -8.71 17.35
CA ILE A 29 2.17 -8.10 16.72
C ILE A 29 1.70 -6.96 17.61
N PHE A 30 1.41 -5.81 17.01
CA PHE A 30 0.88 -4.66 17.71
C PHE A 30 -0.27 -4.02 16.93
N LYS A 31 -1.09 -3.25 17.64
CA LYS A 31 -2.19 -2.45 17.11
C LYS A 31 -2.38 -1.23 18.01
N ASP A 32 -2.69 -0.08 17.42
CA ASP A 32 -2.93 1.18 18.15
C ASP A 32 -1.81 1.49 19.17
N GLY A 33 -0.55 1.32 18.75
CA GLY A 33 0.64 1.54 19.57
C GLY A 33 0.88 0.51 20.69
N LYS A 34 0.09 -0.56 20.77
CA LYS A 34 0.16 -1.56 21.86
C LYS A 34 0.48 -2.96 21.34
N ILE A 35 1.44 -3.61 21.99
CA ILE A 35 1.79 -5.01 21.70
C ILE A 35 0.62 -5.92 22.13
N LEU A 36 0.12 -6.71 21.18
CA LEU A 36 -0.92 -7.71 21.41
C LEU A 36 -0.34 -9.09 21.69
N ALA A 37 0.75 -9.44 20.99
CA ALA A 37 1.45 -10.70 21.17
C ALA A 37 2.93 -10.52 20.83
N LYS A 38 3.81 -11.28 21.49
CA LYS A 38 5.24 -11.30 21.20
C LYS A 38 5.76 -12.72 21.28
N GLY A 39 6.69 -13.06 20.37
CA GLY A 39 7.45 -14.30 20.45
C GLY A 39 8.28 -14.36 21.73
N GLU A 40 8.61 -15.58 22.16
CA GLU A 40 9.32 -15.86 23.41
C GLU A 40 10.64 -15.08 23.52
N THR A 41 11.38 -14.96 22.41
CA THR A 41 12.69 -14.29 22.38
C THR A 41 12.60 -12.76 22.27
N THR A 42 11.41 -12.21 22.05
CA THR A 42 11.23 -10.77 21.83
C THR A 42 11.32 -9.98 23.14
N ASN A 43 12.28 -9.04 23.18
CA ASN A 43 12.40 -8.08 24.28
C ASN A 43 11.40 -6.92 24.10
N GLU A 44 10.64 -6.63 25.15
CA GLU A 44 9.56 -5.66 25.14
C GLU A 44 10.04 -4.20 24.98
N LYS A 45 11.19 -3.83 25.57
CA LYS A 45 11.70 -2.46 25.49
C LYS A 45 12.10 -2.08 24.05
N PRO A 46 12.92 -2.87 23.33
CA PRO A 46 13.17 -2.66 21.91
C PRO A 46 11.91 -2.71 21.05
N ALA A 47 10.96 -3.60 21.34
CA ALA A 47 9.70 -3.67 20.60
C ALA A 47 8.90 -2.36 20.71
N ASN A 48 8.74 -1.81 21.91
CA ASN A 48 8.08 -0.52 22.11
C ASN A 48 8.82 0.64 21.44
N ASN A 49 10.16 0.64 21.47
CA ASN A 49 10.94 1.65 20.74
C ASN A 49 10.72 1.57 19.22
N THR A 50 10.62 0.35 18.67
CA THR A 50 10.30 0.13 17.26
C THR A 50 8.91 0.64 16.91
N ILE A 51 7.91 0.41 17.76
CA ILE A 51 6.54 0.91 17.56
C ILE A 51 6.54 2.45 17.53
N ASN A 52 7.15 3.11 18.52
CA ASN A 52 7.21 4.58 18.55
C ASN A 52 7.90 5.17 17.30
N ALA A 53 8.96 4.52 16.84
CA ALA A 53 9.65 4.94 15.62
C ALA A 53 8.79 4.71 14.37
N PHE A 54 8.08 3.58 14.31
CA PHE A 54 7.16 3.27 13.23
C PHE A 54 5.98 4.26 13.18
N ASP A 55 5.37 4.60 14.31
CA ASP A 55 4.27 5.57 14.38
C ASP A 55 4.68 6.93 13.79
N THR A 56 5.92 7.38 14.05
CA THR A 56 6.46 8.61 13.45
C THR A 56 6.60 8.52 11.93
N ILE A 57 6.94 7.33 11.40
CA ILE A 57 7.06 7.11 9.95
C ILE A 57 5.66 7.08 9.33
N THR A 58 4.71 6.37 9.95
CA THR A 58 3.34 6.23 9.46
C THR A 58 2.62 7.58 9.42
N GLU A 59 2.74 8.40 10.47
CA GLU A 59 2.18 9.77 10.50
C GLU A 59 2.63 10.62 9.31
N ARG A 60 3.90 10.49 8.89
CA ARG A 60 4.43 11.21 7.73
C ARG A 60 3.98 10.60 6.41
N ALA A 61 3.84 9.28 6.37
CA ALA A 61 3.45 8.56 5.18
C ALA A 61 1.95 8.67 4.87
N ASP A 62 1.11 9.03 5.84
CA ASP A 62 -0.32 9.28 5.61
C ASP A 62 -0.55 10.35 4.52
N ALA A 63 0.32 11.36 4.43
CA ALA A 63 0.27 12.38 3.38
C ALA A 63 0.47 11.83 1.96
N ILE A 64 1.03 10.61 1.83
CA ILE A 64 1.29 9.94 0.55
C ILE A 64 0.50 8.62 0.39
N GLY A 65 -0.56 8.43 1.19
CA GLY A 65 -1.45 7.27 1.09
C GLY A 65 -1.18 6.15 2.10
N GLY A 66 -0.32 6.39 3.10
CA GLY A 66 -0.02 5.45 4.18
C GLY A 66 1.01 4.39 3.81
N LEU A 67 1.18 3.38 4.68
CA LEU A 67 2.18 2.32 4.53
C LEU A 67 1.52 0.94 4.62
N GLU A 68 1.77 0.09 3.61
CA GLU A 68 1.45 -1.33 3.72
C GLU A 68 2.52 -2.07 4.54
N ALA A 69 3.79 -1.76 4.30
CA ALA A 69 4.90 -2.36 5.03
C ALA A 69 6.13 -1.43 5.05
N VAL A 70 6.97 -1.61 6.06
CA VAL A 70 8.28 -0.99 6.20
C VAL A 70 9.32 -2.08 6.37
N THR A 71 10.33 -2.08 5.51
CA THR A 71 11.50 -2.95 5.65
C THR A 71 12.75 -2.10 5.86
N ILE A 72 13.47 -2.36 6.95
CA ILE A 72 14.73 -1.71 7.28
C ILE A 72 15.83 -2.76 7.19
N GLN A 73 16.76 -2.59 6.24
CA GLN A 73 17.90 -3.48 6.08
C GLN A 73 19.14 -2.90 6.77
N GLY A 74 19.72 -3.67 7.69
CA GLY A 74 20.92 -3.31 8.42
C GLY A 74 22.09 -4.26 8.18
N ALA A 75 23.24 -3.95 8.78
CA ALA A 75 24.45 -4.75 8.65
C ALA A 75 24.30 -6.19 9.19
N ASN A 76 23.35 -6.44 10.10
CA ASN A 76 23.17 -7.74 10.77
C ASN A 76 21.94 -8.51 10.29
N GLY A 77 21.10 -7.92 9.44
CA GLY A 77 19.83 -8.50 9.07
C GLY A 77 18.82 -7.44 8.69
N ARG A 78 17.55 -7.68 8.98
CA ARG A 78 16.47 -6.75 8.65
C ARG A 78 15.40 -6.73 9.71
N VAL A 79 14.65 -5.64 9.73
CA VAL A 79 13.38 -5.50 10.44
C VAL A 79 12.31 -5.32 9.37
N ASN A 80 11.25 -6.12 9.42
CA ASN A 80 10.08 -5.96 8.58
C ASN A 80 8.85 -5.71 9.47
N ILE A 81 8.10 -4.65 9.17
CA ILE A 81 6.82 -4.32 9.82
C ILE A 81 5.78 -4.30 8.72
N ALA A 82 4.86 -5.26 8.72
CA ALA A 82 3.84 -5.38 7.69
C ALA A 82 2.44 -5.28 8.29
N CYS A 83 1.60 -4.45 7.67
CA CYS A 83 0.19 -4.37 7.97
C CYS A 83 -0.50 -5.68 7.54
N MET A 84 -1.33 -6.23 8.42
CA MET A 84 -2.13 -7.43 8.22
C MET A 84 -3.53 -7.16 8.77
N ASN A 85 -4.44 -6.73 7.89
CA ASN A 85 -5.73 -6.14 8.25
C ASN A 85 -5.56 -4.87 9.08
N ASP A 86 -5.90 -4.91 10.37
CA ASP A 86 -5.84 -3.83 11.35
C ASP A 86 -4.72 -4.04 12.38
N PHE A 87 -3.82 -5.00 12.14
CA PHE A 87 -2.67 -5.32 12.99
C PHE A 87 -1.37 -5.14 12.23
N TYR A 88 -0.28 -4.86 12.95
CA TYR A 88 1.06 -4.82 12.39
C TYR A 88 1.88 -5.99 12.91
N LEU A 89 2.38 -6.84 12.01
CA LEU A 89 3.35 -7.87 12.34
C LEU A 89 4.76 -7.33 12.14
N THR A 90 5.58 -7.45 13.18
CA THR A 90 7.02 -7.17 13.12
C THR A 90 7.82 -8.46 13.17
N THR A 91 8.79 -8.60 12.27
CA THR A 91 9.80 -9.65 12.28
C THR A 91 11.20 -9.04 12.22
N VAL A 92 12.14 -9.62 12.98
CA VAL A 92 13.56 -9.26 12.94
C VAL A 92 14.35 -10.49 12.58
N SER A 93 14.93 -10.51 11.38
CA SER A 93 15.60 -11.67 10.81
C SER A 93 17.08 -11.41 10.52
N SER A 94 17.87 -12.48 10.60
CA SER A 94 19.29 -12.46 10.21
C SER A 94 19.44 -12.37 8.68
N LYS A 95 20.63 -12.04 8.20
CA LYS A 95 20.94 -12.08 6.75
C LYS A 95 20.79 -13.44 6.09
N LYS A 96 20.73 -14.52 6.88
CA LYS A 96 20.61 -15.90 6.37
C LYS A 96 19.15 -16.33 6.21
N ALA A 97 18.20 -15.57 6.76
CA ALA A 97 16.80 -15.90 6.65
C ALA A 97 16.34 -15.94 5.19
N ASP A 98 15.57 -16.98 4.85
CA ASP A 98 14.80 -16.99 3.62
C ASP A 98 13.56 -16.12 3.82
N GLU A 99 13.65 -14.89 3.33
CA GLU A 99 12.61 -13.88 3.48
C GLU A 99 11.33 -14.24 2.76
N ASN A 100 11.42 -14.90 1.61
CA ASN A 100 10.24 -15.36 0.88
C ASN A 100 9.51 -16.43 1.69
N TYR A 101 10.25 -17.33 2.33
CA TYR A 101 9.67 -18.32 3.22
C TYR A 101 9.05 -17.70 4.47
N VAL A 102 9.77 -16.80 5.17
CA VAL A 102 9.24 -16.09 6.36
C VAL A 102 7.98 -15.29 6.02
N ASN A 103 7.99 -14.54 4.91
CA ASN A 103 6.85 -13.75 4.46
C ASN A 103 5.67 -14.63 4.06
N THR A 104 5.92 -15.73 3.35
CA THR A 104 4.86 -16.69 2.98
C THR A 104 4.23 -17.32 4.22
N LEU A 105 5.07 -17.77 5.15
CA LEU A 105 4.63 -18.42 6.38
C LEU A 105 3.77 -17.48 7.22
N THR A 106 4.25 -16.26 7.46
CA THR A 106 3.56 -15.25 8.27
C THR A 106 2.24 -14.80 7.63
N ARG A 107 2.23 -14.53 6.31
CA ARG A 107 1.02 -14.13 5.55
C ARG A 107 -0.05 -15.22 5.51
N VAL A 108 0.31 -16.49 5.69
CA VAL A 108 -0.66 -17.60 5.71
C VAL A 108 -1.11 -17.91 7.14
N LEU A 109 -0.17 -18.06 8.09
CA LEU A 109 -0.50 -18.52 9.43
C LEU A 109 -1.26 -17.48 10.25
N ILE A 110 -0.81 -16.23 10.29
CA ILE A 110 -1.40 -15.20 11.15
C ILE A 110 -2.87 -14.94 10.78
N PRO A 111 -3.22 -14.66 9.51
CA PRO A 111 -4.63 -14.43 9.15
C PRO A 111 -5.51 -15.68 9.34
N THR A 112 -4.94 -16.88 9.15
CA THR A 112 -5.68 -18.13 9.38
C THR A 112 -6.04 -18.30 10.85
N VAL A 113 -5.08 -18.07 11.75
CA VAL A 113 -5.31 -18.17 13.19
C VAL A 113 -6.31 -17.11 13.66
N ILE A 114 -6.18 -15.86 13.21
CA ILE A 114 -7.15 -14.79 13.53
C ILE A 114 -8.56 -15.21 13.11
N LYS A 115 -8.75 -15.63 11.85
CA LYS A 115 -10.06 -16.08 11.34
C LYS A 115 -10.63 -17.27 12.10
N LEU A 116 -9.78 -18.18 12.57
CA LEU A 116 -10.22 -19.32 13.38
C LEU A 116 -10.70 -18.85 14.76
N VAL A 117 -9.94 -17.96 15.41
CA VAL A 117 -10.30 -17.39 16.71
C VAL A 117 -11.61 -16.59 16.62
N GLU A 118 -11.81 -15.82 15.54
CA GLU A 118 -13.07 -15.10 15.27
C GLU A 118 -14.28 -16.03 15.13
N LYS A 119 -14.11 -17.19 14.51
CA LYS A 119 -15.21 -18.16 14.35
C LYS A 119 -15.59 -18.87 15.64
N ILE A 120 -14.63 -19.11 16.53
CA ILE A 120 -14.89 -19.78 17.82
C ILE A 120 -15.35 -18.78 18.90
N HIS A 121 -14.96 -17.52 18.77
CA HIS A 121 -15.38 -16.40 19.63
C HIS A 121 -15.87 -15.25 18.73
N PRO A 122 -17.07 -15.38 18.11
CA PRO A 122 -17.63 -14.28 17.34
C PRO A 122 -17.77 -13.08 18.29
N THR A 123 -17.02 -12.02 18.00
CA THR A 123 -17.16 -10.76 18.72
C THR A 123 -18.57 -10.26 18.39
N SER A 124 -19.44 -10.15 19.38
CA SER A 124 -20.75 -9.52 19.24
C SER A 124 -20.53 -8.07 18.79
N THR A 125 -20.76 -7.81 17.51
CA THR A 125 -20.82 -6.45 16.97
C THR A 125 -21.97 -6.45 15.98
N ASP A 126 -23.18 -6.36 16.54
CA ASP A 126 -24.37 -5.85 15.90
C ASP A 126 -25.13 -5.12 17.00
N ASP A 127 -24.96 -3.79 17.04
CA ASP A 127 -25.97 -2.90 17.58
C ASP A 127 -26.13 -1.76 16.57
N GLU A 128 -26.59 -2.12 15.37
CA GLU A 128 -27.43 -1.21 14.60
C GLU A 128 -28.74 -1.03 15.38
N THR A 129 -28.79 0.00 16.23
CA THR A 129 -30.07 0.57 16.66
C THR A 129 -30.30 1.88 15.93
N LEU A 130 -30.96 1.75 14.78
CA LEU A 130 -31.92 2.75 14.35
C LEU A 130 -32.94 2.90 15.50
N THR A 131 -33.05 4.06 16.13
CA THR A 131 -34.32 4.79 16.38
C THR A 131 -34.13 6.06 17.22
N VAL A 132 -34.49 7.19 16.59
CA VAL A 132 -35.34 8.28 17.13
C VAL A 132 -34.66 9.37 17.97
N GLU A 133 -34.47 10.53 17.33
CA GLU A 133 -34.50 11.87 17.97
C GLU A 133 -35.78 12.07 18.80
N PRO A 134 -35.66 12.78 19.92
CA PRO A 134 -36.48 14.00 20.01
C PRO A 134 -35.68 15.21 20.52
N GLU A 135 -35.93 16.36 19.89
CA GLU A 135 -35.59 17.70 20.39
C GLU A 135 -36.49 18.11 21.60
N PRO A 136 -36.46 19.37 22.08
CA PRO A 136 -35.70 19.84 23.23
C PRO A 136 -36.65 20.25 24.38
N VAL A 137 -36.13 20.48 25.59
CA VAL A 137 -36.90 21.20 26.62
C VAL A 137 -35.99 22.21 27.33
N GLU A 138 -36.46 23.45 27.25
CA GLU A 138 -35.96 24.69 27.84
C GLU A 138 -36.19 24.76 29.36
N ASP A 139 -35.68 25.88 29.92
CA ASP A 139 -36.04 26.56 31.17
C ASP A 139 -35.34 26.11 32.48
N GLU A 140 -34.81 26.98 33.35
CA GLU A 140 -34.73 28.45 33.39
C GLU A 140 -33.72 28.85 34.50
N VAL A 141 -32.84 29.81 34.18
CA VAL A 141 -32.56 31.10 34.88
C VAL A 141 -32.20 31.14 36.39
N ALA A 142 -31.04 31.76 36.68
CA ALA A 142 -30.87 33.03 37.44
C ALA A 142 -29.38 33.17 37.85
N GLU A 143 -28.56 33.99 37.17
CA GLU A 143 -28.32 35.44 37.34
C GLU A 143 -27.68 35.87 38.67
N GLU A 144 -26.49 36.45 38.58
CA GLU A 144 -26.11 37.82 38.99
C GLU A 144 -24.60 37.99 38.65
N ASN A 145 -24.25 38.65 37.54
CA ASN A 145 -24.01 40.09 37.34
C ASN A 145 -22.82 40.66 38.13
N GLU A 146 -21.82 41.16 37.39
CA GLU A 146 -21.34 42.56 37.36
C GLU A 146 -20.02 42.59 36.53
N ALA A 147 -20.08 43.10 35.30
CA ALA A 147 -19.85 44.49 34.90
C ALA A 147 -18.36 44.71 34.53
N ASP A 148 -18.02 44.78 33.25
CA ASP A 148 -18.10 45.97 32.37
C ASP A 148 -16.76 46.73 32.40
N ASN A 149 -16.00 46.69 31.30
CA ASN A 149 -15.77 47.90 30.51
C ASN A 149 -15.07 47.54 29.20
N ALA A 150 -15.70 47.91 28.09
CA ALA A 150 -15.09 47.98 26.78
C ALA A 150 -14.20 49.24 26.68
N GLU A 151 -13.16 49.18 25.85
CA GLU A 151 -12.83 50.31 24.98
C GLU A 151 -12.13 49.79 23.72
N ILE A 152 -12.68 50.26 22.60
CA ILE A 152 -12.27 50.06 21.21
C ILE A 152 -11.15 51.07 20.93
N ASP A 153 -10.12 50.68 20.17
CA ASP A 153 -9.51 51.66 19.25
C ASP A 153 -8.95 50.97 18.01
N GLU A 154 -9.38 51.49 16.87
CA GLU A 154 -8.99 51.13 15.51
C GLU A 154 -7.69 51.87 15.17
N ASN A 155 -6.78 51.28 14.39
CA ASN A 155 -5.97 51.98 13.39
C ASN A 155 -5.03 50.98 12.66
N GLU A 156 -5.41 50.62 11.44
CA GLU A 156 -4.49 50.59 10.28
C GLU A 156 -4.36 52.03 9.74
N PRO A 157 -3.34 52.46 8.96
CA PRO A 157 -2.73 51.72 7.84
C PRO A 157 -1.23 52.01 7.53
N VAL A 158 -0.74 51.39 6.44
CA VAL A 158 -0.04 52.01 5.29
C VAL A 158 1.18 51.20 4.80
N GLU A 159 1.09 50.82 3.51
CA GLU A 159 2.11 50.31 2.61
C GLU A 159 3.24 51.32 2.34
N GLU A 160 4.47 50.86 2.10
CA GLU A 160 5.36 51.55 1.15
C GLU A 160 6.32 50.56 0.48
N GLU A 161 6.21 50.47 -0.85
CA GLU A 161 7.19 49.86 -1.76
C GLU A 161 8.52 50.64 -1.74
N THR A 162 9.65 49.96 -2.01
CA THR A 162 10.68 50.46 -2.94
C THR A 162 11.72 49.38 -3.30
N ALA A 163 11.60 48.90 -4.53
CA ALA A 163 12.62 48.77 -5.59
C ALA A 163 14.12 48.46 -5.28
N THR A 164 14.54 47.30 -5.82
CA THR A 164 15.65 47.09 -6.79
C THR A 164 17.12 47.06 -6.32
N THR A 165 17.79 45.92 -6.57
CA THR A 165 18.92 45.78 -7.53
C THR A 165 19.29 44.30 -7.76
N GLU A 166 19.33 43.89 -9.04
CA GLU A 166 19.98 42.67 -9.55
C GLU A 166 21.53 42.76 -9.43
N PRO A 167 22.26 41.68 -9.76
CA PRO A 167 22.82 41.63 -11.12
C PRO A 167 22.61 40.31 -11.88
N THR A 168 22.33 40.49 -13.16
CA THR A 168 22.28 39.53 -14.27
C THR A 168 23.66 39.34 -14.92
N GLU A 169 24.06 38.09 -15.22
CA GLU A 169 24.83 37.60 -16.39
C GLU A 169 25.16 36.11 -16.12
N GLU A 170 25.04 35.13 -17.00
CA GLU A 170 25.06 35.11 -18.46
C GLU A 170 24.45 33.78 -18.94
N ALA A 171 23.87 33.78 -20.14
CA ALA A 171 23.13 32.68 -20.73
C ALA A 171 24.04 31.66 -21.43
N GLU A 172 23.79 30.36 -21.22
CA GLU A 172 24.10 29.32 -22.19
C GLU A 172 22.81 28.56 -22.52
N THR A 173 22.36 28.72 -23.76
CA THR A 173 21.28 27.95 -24.39
C THR A 173 21.72 26.51 -24.61
N PRO A 174 21.01 25.48 -24.11
CA PRO A 174 21.12 24.16 -24.69
C PRO A 174 20.24 24.11 -25.94
N GLU A 175 20.84 23.68 -27.04
CA GLU A 175 20.20 23.43 -28.32
C GLU A 175 18.98 22.52 -28.12
N VAL A 176 17.82 22.99 -28.56
CA VAL A 176 16.59 22.21 -28.63
C VAL A 176 16.74 21.24 -29.80
N ASP A 177 17.02 19.98 -29.49
CA ASP A 177 16.76 18.88 -30.42
C ASP A 177 15.24 18.79 -30.57
N ASP A 178 14.71 19.34 -31.66
CA ASP A 178 13.33 19.17 -32.12
C ASP A 178 13.12 17.71 -32.61
N GLU A 179 13.25 16.74 -31.71
CA GLU A 179 12.65 15.43 -31.90
C GLU A 179 11.22 15.52 -31.39
N PRO A 180 10.18 15.20 -32.19
CA PRO A 180 8.80 15.27 -31.72
C PRO A 180 8.65 14.30 -30.55
N LEU A 181 8.62 14.84 -29.33
CA LEU A 181 8.41 14.11 -28.09
C LEU A 181 7.11 13.33 -28.25
N LEU A 182 7.24 12.04 -28.51
CA LEU A 182 6.08 11.16 -28.55
C LEU A 182 5.40 11.24 -27.19
N PRO A 183 4.06 11.30 -27.15
CA PRO A 183 3.36 11.23 -25.89
C PRO A 183 3.79 9.95 -25.17
N GLU A 184 4.20 10.08 -23.91
CA GLU A 184 4.65 8.94 -23.11
C GLU A 184 3.60 7.81 -23.17
N PRO A 185 4.04 6.54 -23.28
CA PRO A 185 3.15 5.38 -23.27
C PRO A 185 2.17 5.45 -22.11
N PRO A 186 0.84 5.51 -22.37
CA PRO A 186 -0.13 5.58 -21.30
C PRO A 186 0.01 4.32 -20.45
N VAL A 187 0.31 4.52 -19.18
CA VAL A 187 0.46 3.44 -18.21
C VAL A 187 -0.94 3.00 -17.82
N THR A 188 -1.34 1.80 -18.24
CA THR A 188 -2.65 1.24 -17.89
C THR A 188 -2.49 0.22 -16.77
N GLN A 189 -3.24 0.40 -15.68
CA GLN A 189 -3.28 -0.57 -14.58
C GLN A 189 -4.27 -1.70 -14.88
N PHE A 190 -3.88 -2.93 -14.58
CA PHE A 190 -4.71 -4.12 -14.77
C PHE A 190 -4.68 -5.05 -13.56
N ILE A 191 -5.79 -5.75 -13.33
CA ILE A 191 -5.87 -6.89 -12.42
C ILE A 191 -5.43 -8.15 -13.16
N VAL A 192 -4.51 -8.92 -12.56
CA VAL A 192 -3.99 -10.16 -13.13
C VAL A 192 -5.07 -11.25 -13.10
N GLU A 193 -5.24 -11.93 -14.23
CA GLU A 193 -6.12 -13.08 -14.40
C GLU A 193 -5.38 -14.27 -15.01
N ASN A 194 -5.84 -15.48 -14.71
CA ASN A 194 -5.15 -16.68 -15.18
C ASN A 194 -5.37 -16.94 -16.68
N LEU A 195 -4.28 -17.22 -17.39
CA LEU A 195 -4.31 -17.73 -18.76
C LEU A 195 -3.88 -19.20 -18.79
N GLY A 196 -4.86 -20.09 -18.67
CA GLY A 196 -4.65 -21.55 -18.74
C GLY A 196 -5.08 -22.17 -20.08
N GLY A 197 -4.58 -23.38 -20.35
CA GLY A 197 -4.92 -24.20 -21.52
C GLY A 197 -3.70 -24.95 -22.08
N LEU A 198 -3.93 -26.08 -22.75
CA LEU A 198 -2.87 -27.01 -23.19
C LEU A 198 -1.89 -26.44 -24.24
N LEU A 199 -2.17 -25.27 -24.81
CA LEU A 199 -1.41 -24.64 -25.90
C LEU A 199 -1.17 -23.13 -25.67
N VAL A 200 -1.15 -22.69 -24.41
CA VAL A 200 -0.90 -21.27 -24.10
C VAL A 200 0.59 -20.97 -24.27
N SER A 201 0.89 -19.98 -25.13
CA SER A 201 2.25 -19.43 -25.29
C SER A 201 2.72 -18.85 -23.96
N SER A 202 3.88 -19.29 -23.48
CA SER A 202 4.40 -18.92 -22.16
C SER A 202 4.92 -17.47 -22.07
N ASP A 203 5.04 -16.78 -23.19
CA ASP A 203 5.58 -15.41 -23.34
C ASP A 203 4.51 -14.40 -23.80
N THR A 204 3.24 -14.82 -23.90
CA THR A 204 2.17 -14.00 -24.46
C THR A 204 1.07 -13.72 -23.44
N VAL A 205 0.83 -12.45 -23.13
CA VAL A 205 -0.29 -11.98 -22.31
C VAL A 205 -1.52 -11.69 -23.17
N ARG A 206 -2.70 -11.56 -22.54
CA ARG A 206 -3.89 -11.05 -23.23
C ARG A 206 -4.45 -9.79 -22.58
N ILE A 207 -4.68 -8.79 -23.42
CA ILE A 207 -5.11 -7.43 -23.03
C ILE A 207 -6.43 -7.12 -23.71
N ASP A 208 -7.22 -6.24 -23.11
CA ASP A 208 -8.48 -5.79 -23.69
C ASP A 208 -8.28 -5.19 -25.09
N LYS A 209 -9.20 -5.50 -26.00
CA LYS A 209 -9.23 -4.93 -27.35
C LYS A 209 -9.39 -3.42 -27.32
N THR A 210 -10.11 -2.86 -26.35
CA THR A 210 -10.34 -1.40 -26.26
C THR A 210 -9.03 -0.67 -25.97
N VAL A 211 -8.25 -1.17 -25.01
CA VAL A 211 -6.95 -0.58 -24.65
C VAL A 211 -5.96 -0.68 -25.81
N ILE A 212 -5.93 -1.83 -26.51
CA ILE A 212 -5.10 -1.99 -27.71
C ILE A 212 -5.51 -0.99 -28.81
N ALA A 213 -6.82 -0.74 -28.98
CA ALA A 213 -7.32 0.23 -29.95
C ALA A 213 -6.98 1.68 -29.57
N GLU A 214 -7.02 2.02 -28.28
CA GLU A 214 -6.57 3.32 -27.76
C GLU A 214 -5.09 3.55 -28.04
N TRP A 215 -4.22 2.56 -27.79
CA TRP A 215 -2.80 2.65 -28.13
C TRP A 215 -2.58 2.84 -29.63
N ASN A 216 -3.25 2.07 -30.49
CA ASN A 216 -3.13 2.24 -31.93
C ASN A 216 -3.62 3.61 -32.41
N ASN A 217 -4.64 4.19 -31.76
CA ASN A 217 -5.11 5.53 -32.07
C ASN A 217 -4.10 6.60 -31.64
N LEU A 218 -3.50 6.45 -30.47
CA LEU A 218 -2.48 7.37 -29.93
C LEU A 218 -1.19 7.35 -30.75
N TYR A 219 -0.77 6.17 -31.20
CA TYR A 219 0.52 5.99 -31.89
C TYR A 219 0.41 5.90 -33.42
N GLY A 220 -0.80 5.93 -33.99
CA GLY A 220 -1.05 5.98 -35.42
C GLY A 220 -0.47 4.78 -36.17
N ASP A 221 0.45 5.05 -37.11
CA ASP A 221 1.08 4.03 -37.96
C ASP A 221 2.25 3.29 -37.27
N LYS A 222 2.62 3.69 -36.04
CA LYS A 222 3.71 3.04 -35.29
C LYS A 222 3.31 1.65 -34.83
N LYS A 223 4.31 0.78 -34.74
CA LYS A 223 4.06 -0.65 -34.51
C LYS A 223 4.18 -0.96 -33.01
N ILE A 224 3.14 -1.59 -32.45
CA ILE A 224 3.13 -2.03 -31.05
C ILE A 224 3.03 -3.57 -31.06
N ASN A 225 4.17 -4.23 -30.87
CA ASN A 225 4.26 -5.70 -30.88
C ASN A 225 4.33 -6.30 -29.47
N GLU A 226 4.88 -5.52 -28.54
CA GLU A 226 5.22 -5.96 -27.20
C GLU A 226 4.74 -4.92 -26.17
N VAL A 227 4.67 -5.37 -24.93
CA VAL A 227 4.33 -4.54 -23.77
C VAL A 227 5.35 -4.81 -22.67
N ASP A 228 5.69 -3.77 -21.93
CA ASP A 228 6.34 -3.93 -20.64
C ASP A 228 5.24 -4.10 -19.59
N VAL A 229 5.30 -5.21 -18.86
CA VAL A 229 4.44 -5.47 -17.70
C VAL A 229 5.30 -5.29 -16.47
N GLU A 230 4.89 -4.37 -15.61
CA GLU A 230 5.60 -3.96 -14.40
C GLU A 230 4.67 -4.17 -13.21
N THR A 231 5.17 -4.86 -12.18
CA THR A 231 4.45 -5.00 -10.91
C THR A 231 4.61 -3.75 -10.04
N LEU A 232 3.81 -3.63 -8.98
CA LEU A 232 3.90 -2.48 -8.06
C LEU A 232 5.25 -2.39 -7.33
N ASP A 233 5.93 -3.52 -7.15
CA ASP A 233 7.29 -3.62 -6.61
C ASP A 233 8.40 -3.43 -7.67
N GLY A 234 8.03 -3.04 -8.89
CA GLY A 234 8.96 -2.63 -9.95
C GLY A 234 9.59 -3.78 -10.74
N ILE A 235 9.17 -5.03 -10.51
CA ILE A 235 9.61 -6.16 -11.32
C ILE A 235 8.98 -6.00 -12.70
N THR A 236 9.83 -5.85 -13.71
CA THR A 236 9.38 -5.61 -15.08
C THR A 236 9.76 -6.77 -15.99
N THR A 237 8.85 -7.16 -16.86
CA THR A 237 9.14 -8.13 -17.93
C THR A 237 8.47 -7.72 -19.23
N ARG A 238 9.18 -7.91 -20.34
CA ARG A 238 8.68 -7.61 -21.68
C ARG A 238 7.96 -8.83 -22.26
N CYS A 239 6.73 -8.62 -22.72
CA CYS A 239 5.84 -9.68 -23.19
C CYS A 239 5.28 -9.38 -24.57
N LYS A 240 5.01 -10.43 -25.34
CA LYS A 240 4.08 -10.32 -26.47
C LYS A 240 2.66 -10.21 -25.94
N PHE A 241 1.76 -9.56 -26.69
CA PHE A 241 0.37 -9.51 -26.30
C PHE A 241 -0.58 -9.93 -27.43
N LYS A 242 -1.77 -10.38 -27.04
CA LYS A 242 -2.90 -10.66 -27.95
C LYS A 242 -4.19 -10.08 -27.36
N PRO A 243 -5.18 -9.75 -28.20
CA PRO A 243 -6.47 -9.30 -27.67
C PRO A 243 -7.21 -10.42 -26.93
N ILE A 244 -7.89 -10.07 -25.85
CA ILE A 244 -8.88 -10.95 -25.21
C ILE A 244 -10.03 -11.16 -26.20
N LYS A 245 -10.35 -12.43 -26.48
CA LYS A 245 -11.38 -12.79 -27.48
C LYS A 245 -12.80 -12.85 -26.92
N ASP A 246 -12.95 -13.08 -25.62
CA ASP A 246 -14.24 -13.28 -24.96
C ASP A 246 -14.81 -11.95 -24.47
N GLU A 247 -16.02 -11.61 -24.93
CA GLU A 247 -16.70 -10.37 -24.55
C GLU A 247 -17.00 -10.28 -23.04
N LYS A 248 -17.08 -11.41 -22.34
CA LYS A 248 -17.27 -11.44 -20.87
C LYS A 248 -16.13 -10.78 -20.09
N HIS A 249 -15.00 -10.53 -20.73
CA HIS A 249 -13.81 -9.97 -20.11
C HIS A 249 -13.51 -8.55 -20.63
N LYS A 250 -14.35 -8.03 -21.53
CA LYS A 250 -14.23 -6.68 -22.08
C LYS A 250 -14.58 -5.64 -21.00
N GLY A 251 -13.80 -4.58 -20.92
CA GLY A 251 -13.97 -3.44 -20.00
C GLY A 251 -13.70 -3.75 -18.53
N LYS A 252 -13.16 -4.93 -18.19
CA LYS A 252 -12.96 -5.33 -16.79
C LYS A 252 -11.65 -4.86 -16.17
N GLY A 253 -10.79 -4.20 -16.94
CA GLY A 253 -9.46 -3.81 -16.45
C GLY A 253 -8.60 -5.01 -16.05
N THR A 254 -8.71 -6.14 -16.77
CA THR A 254 -7.93 -7.35 -16.48
C THR A 254 -6.91 -7.67 -17.55
N ILE A 255 -5.74 -8.16 -17.16
CA ILE A 255 -4.72 -8.75 -18.03
C ILE A 255 -4.64 -10.25 -17.77
N ARG A 256 -4.67 -11.08 -18.82
CA ARG A 256 -4.55 -12.54 -18.65
C ARG A 256 -3.14 -13.00 -18.91
N MET A 257 -2.54 -13.68 -17.93
CA MET A 257 -1.12 -14.02 -17.94
C MET A 257 -0.89 -15.53 -17.77
N PRO A 258 0.00 -16.14 -18.58
CA PRO A 258 0.48 -17.49 -18.34
C PRO A 258 1.23 -17.58 -17.00
N GLU A 259 1.19 -18.75 -16.37
CA GLU A 259 1.88 -19.02 -15.10
C GLU A 259 3.37 -18.66 -15.15
N LYS A 260 4.05 -18.92 -16.27
CA LYS A 260 5.48 -18.57 -16.42
C LYS A 260 5.76 -17.07 -16.27
N ILE A 261 4.90 -16.22 -16.81
CA ILE A 261 5.06 -14.77 -16.71
C ILE A 261 4.71 -14.31 -15.31
N GLN A 262 3.64 -14.88 -14.72
CA GLN A 262 3.29 -14.64 -13.32
C GLN A 262 4.45 -14.98 -12.37
N LEU A 263 5.12 -16.12 -12.57
CA LEU A 263 6.33 -16.51 -11.81
C LEU A 263 7.50 -15.55 -12.03
N THR A 264 7.70 -15.06 -13.26
CA THR A 264 8.80 -14.13 -13.59
C THR A 264 8.60 -12.78 -12.94
N LEU A 265 7.35 -12.34 -12.82
CA LEU A 265 6.94 -11.10 -12.20
C LEU A 265 6.65 -11.25 -10.70
N GLU A 266 6.77 -12.46 -10.14
CA GLU A 266 6.38 -12.75 -8.75
C GLU A 266 4.93 -12.34 -8.40
N THR A 267 4.04 -12.35 -9.39
CA THR A 267 2.63 -11.95 -9.26
C THR A 267 1.69 -13.15 -9.34
N LYS A 268 0.44 -12.98 -8.94
CA LYS A 268 -0.64 -13.97 -9.01
C LYS A 268 -1.95 -13.33 -9.44
N LYS A 269 -2.92 -14.19 -9.81
CA LYS A 269 -4.30 -13.73 -10.05
C LYS A 269 -4.82 -12.84 -8.91
N GLY A 270 -5.35 -11.69 -9.28
CA GLY A 270 -5.91 -10.67 -8.38
C GLY A 270 -4.96 -9.51 -8.10
N ASP A 271 -3.66 -9.67 -8.35
CA ASP A 271 -2.68 -8.60 -8.15
C ASP A 271 -2.81 -7.51 -9.23
N LEU A 272 -2.25 -6.34 -8.95
CA LEU A 272 -2.23 -5.21 -9.87
C LEU A 272 -0.89 -5.14 -10.59
N VAL A 273 -0.94 -4.89 -11.89
CA VAL A 273 0.24 -4.62 -12.72
C VAL A 273 0.01 -3.39 -13.59
N MET A 274 1.09 -2.68 -13.88
CA MET A 274 1.15 -1.60 -14.84
C MET A 274 1.60 -2.15 -16.18
N VAL A 275 0.94 -1.74 -17.26
CA VAL A 275 1.27 -2.19 -18.61
C VAL A 275 1.51 -0.99 -19.50
N LYS A 276 2.65 -0.99 -20.18
CA LYS A 276 3.09 0.08 -21.08
C LYS A 276 3.31 -0.49 -22.48
N PRO A 277 2.73 0.07 -23.55
CA PRO A 277 3.03 -0.35 -24.92
C PRO A 277 4.48 -0.02 -25.28
N VAL A 278 5.17 -0.98 -25.92
CA VAL A 278 6.48 -0.74 -26.52
C VAL A 278 6.26 -0.30 -27.96
N VAL A 279 6.53 0.99 -28.22
CA VAL A 279 6.31 1.62 -29.52
C VAL A 279 7.62 1.59 -30.32
N GLU A 280 7.57 0.98 -31.51
CA GLU A 280 8.67 0.93 -32.50
C GLU A 280 8.44 1.95 -33.63
#